data_AF-A0AAV5V3L6-F1
#
_entry.id   AF-A0AAV5V3L6-F1
#
_cell.length_a   1.000
_cell.length_b   1.000
_cell.length_c   1.000
_cell.angle_alpha   90.00
_cell.angle_beta   90.00
_cell.angle_gamma   90.00
#
_symmetry.space_group_name_H-M   'P 1'
#
loop_
_entity.id
_entity.type
_entity.pdbx_description
1 polymer ?
#
loop_
_entity_poly.entity_id
_entity_poly.type
_entity_poly.pdbx_seq_one_letter_code
_entity_poly.pdbx_strand_id
1 'polypeptide(L)'
;KLSSQISDNNYNLRLLIVQHEFIRNVIIKADVLNALMIEVLKYRTPESIQSFKDEYQATKPHSLVLNVYNRLGYDATNPLLAAMDADPLRTRKTFDTWKKTINNLLGMLIISQKFYKGLNGE
;
A
#
# COMPACT_ATOMS: atom_id res chain seq x y z
N LYS A 1 -21.01 20.17 -24.50
CA LYS A 1 -19.54 20.45 -24.49
C LYS A 1 -19.05 20.81 -23.09
N LEU A 2 -19.55 21.85 -22.43
CA LEU A 2 -19.14 22.18 -21.05
C LEU A 2 -19.52 21.07 -20.04
N SER A 3 -20.76 20.58 -20.09
CA SER A 3 -21.21 19.50 -19.18
C SER A 3 -20.42 18.20 -19.33
N SER A 4 -19.96 17.86 -20.54
CA SER A 4 -19.14 16.67 -20.77
C SER A 4 -17.73 16.86 -20.23
N GLN A 5 -17.12 18.03 -20.46
CA GLN A 5 -15.82 18.38 -19.89
C GLN A 5 -15.81 18.37 -18.36
N ILE A 6 -16.88 18.86 -17.72
CA ILE A 6 -17.03 18.81 -16.26
C ILE A 6 -17.13 17.35 -15.78
N SER A 7 -17.89 16.51 -16.48
CA SER A 7 -18.01 15.09 -16.15
C SER A 7 -16.66 14.37 -16.25
N ASP A 8 -15.91 14.60 -17.33
CA ASP A 8 -14.59 13.99 -17.55
C ASP A 8 -13.58 14.45 -16.49
N ASN A 9 -13.60 15.73 -16.13
CA ASN A 9 -12.74 16.26 -15.08
C ASN A 9 -13.06 15.64 -13.71
N ASN A 10 -14.35 15.54 -13.37
CA ASN A 10 -14.78 14.92 -12.11
C ASN A 10 -14.39 13.43 -12.05
N TYR A 11 -14.48 12.73 -13.17
CA TYR A 11 -14.02 11.35 -13.29
C TYR A 11 -12.51 11.24 -13.02
N ASN A 12 -11.69 12.03 -13.71
CA ASN A 12 -10.24 12.04 -13.53
C ASN A 12 -9.81 12.39 -12.10
N LEU A 13 -10.49 13.36 -11.47
CA LEU A 13 -10.26 13.72 -10.07
C LEU A 13 -10.55 12.55 -9.13
N ARG A 14 -11.63 11.79 -9.36
CA ARG A 14 -11.94 10.60 -8.57
C ARG A 14 -10.84 9.54 -8.71
N LEU A 15 -10.37 9.28 -9.93
CA LEU A 15 -9.28 8.31 -10.17
C LEU A 15 -8.00 8.72 -9.42
N LEU A 16 -7.64 10.00 -9.47
CA LEU A 16 -6.48 10.54 -8.77
C LEU A 16 -6.61 10.37 -7.24
N ILE A 17 -7.79 10.68 -6.69
CA ILE A 17 -8.07 10.52 -5.26
C ILE A 17 -7.92 9.05 -4.85
N VAL A 18 -8.48 8.11 -5.62
CA VAL A 18 -8.38 6.68 -5.33
C VAL A 18 -6.92 6.21 -5.30
N GLN A 19 -6.11 6.61 -6.27
CA GLN A 19 -4.69 6.26 -6.33
C GLN A 19 -3.91 6.87 -5.16
N HIS A 20 -4.12 8.16 -4.88
CA HIS A 20 -3.47 8.87 -3.78
C HIS A 20 -3.81 8.23 -2.42
N GLU A 21 -5.09 7.91 -2.19
CA GLU A 21 -5.55 7.26 -0.97
C GLU A 21 -4.94 5.86 -0.79
N PHE A 22 -4.74 5.10 -1.87
CA PHE A 22 -4.05 3.81 -1.79
C PHE A 22 -2.58 3.98 -1.42
N ILE A 23 -1.86 4.88 -2.09
CA ILE A 23 -0.44 5.16 -1.81
C ILE A 23 -0.26 5.59 -0.36
N ARG A 24 -1.04 6.59 0.08
CA ARG A 24 -0.90 7.19 1.41
C ARG A 24 -1.25 6.20 2.53
N ASN A 25 -2.34 5.46 2.39
CA ASN A 25 -2.85 4.63 3.49
C ASN A 25 -2.29 3.23 3.51
N VAL A 26 -1.63 2.79 2.44
CA VAL A 26 -1.09 1.44 2.32
C VAL A 26 0.41 1.45 2.06
N ILE A 27 0.83 1.99 0.92
CA ILE A 27 2.21 1.87 0.44
C ILE A 27 3.17 2.58 1.39
N ILE A 28 2.93 3.86 1.69
CA ILE A 28 3.80 4.64 2.58
C ILE A 28 3.92 3.97 3.96
N LYS A 29 2.81 3.49 4.51
CA LYS A 29 2.81 2.84 5.82
C LYS A 29 3.63 1.55 5.85
N ALA A 30 3.52 0.74 4.81
CA ALA A 30 4.33 -0.47 4.67
C ALA A 30 5.82 -0.15 4.45
N ASP A 31 6.13 0.89 3.67
CA ASP A 31 7.50 1.34 3.44
C ASP A 31 8.17 1.84 4.72
N VAL A 32 7.45 2.59 5.56
CA VAL A 32 7.95 3.02 6.88
C VAL A 32 8.27 1.82 7.76
N LEU A 33 7.37 0.83 7.85
CA LEU A 33 7.64 -0.41 8.59
C LEU A 33 8.88 -1.15 8.08
N ASN A 34 9.02 -1.25 6.76
CA ASN A 34 10.15 -1.92 6.14
C ASN A 34 11.46 -1.15 6.39
N ALA A 35 11.45 0.17 6.33
CA ALA A 35 12.61 1.02 6.62
C ALA A 35 13.07 0.83 8.07
N LEU A 36 12.14 0.90 9.03
CA LEU A 36 12.45 0.68 10.45
C LEU A 36 12.97 -0.73 10.71
N MET A 37 12.42 -1.75 10.04
CA MET A 37 12.94 -3.12 10.11
C MET A 37 14.39 -3.20 9.61
N ILE A 38 14.72 -2.54 8.50
CA ILE A 38 16.10 -2.48 7.98
C ILE A 38 17.03 -1.76 8.99
N GLU A 39 16.55 -0.71 9.65
CA GLU A 39 17.32 -0.03 10.70
C GLU A 39 17.61 -0.95 11.90
N VAL A 40 16.64 -1.76 12.32
CA VAL A 40 16.88 -2.79 13.36
C VAL A 40 17.96 -3.77 12.91
N LEU A 41 17.86 -4.28 11.69
CA LEU A 41 18.83 -5.25 11.15
C LEU A 41 20.25 -4.67 11.07
N LYS A 42 20.35 -3.37 10.74
CA LYS A 42 21.62 -2.65 10.56
C LYS A 42 22.28 -2.27 11.88
N TYR A 43 21.52 -1.73 12.83
CA TYR A 43 22.07 -1.10 14.03
C TYR A 43 21.86 -1.91 15.30
N ARG A 44 20.76 -2.66 15.41
CA ARG A 44 20.42 -3.50 16.58
C ARG A 44 20.47 -2.76 17.93
N THR A 45 20.14 -1.47 17.95
CA THR A 45 20.09 -0.70 19.19
C THR A 45 18.70 -0.82 19.82
N PRO A 46 18.59 -0.59 21.15
CA PRO A 46 17.29 -0.55 21.81
C PRO A 46 16.31 0.42 21.14
N GLU A 47 16.80 1.57 20.68
CA GLU A 47 16.01 2.62 20.04
C GLU A 47 15.47 2.18 18.68
N SER A 48 16.28 1.52 17.84
CA SER A 48 15.79 1.05 16.54
C SER A 48 14.75 -0.06 16.71
N ILE A 49 14.96 -0.96 17.67
CA ILE A 49 13.98 -2.00 18.03
C ILE A 49 12.68 -1.36 18.50
N GLN A 50 12.75 -0.37 19.39
CA GLN A 50 11.57 0.28 19.92
C GLN A 50 10.79 1.03 18.83
N SER A 51 11.47 1.81 17.99
CA SER A 51 10.84 2.53 16.86
C SER A 51 10.08 1.57 15.93
N PHE A 52 10.69 0.43 15.58
CA PHE A 52 10.00 -0.58 14.79
C PHE A 52 8.78 -1.17 15.53
N LYS A 53 8.90 -1.49 16.82
CA LYS A 53 7.79 -2.06 17.61
C LYS A 53 6.63 -1.08 17.73
N ASP A 54 6.91 0.20 17.94
CA ASP A 54 5.91 1.26 18.05
C ASP A 54 5.14 1.42 16.73
N GLU A 55 5.86 1.52 15.61
CA GLU A 55 5.22 1.62 14.29
C GLU A 55 4.45 0.34 13.94
N TYR A 56 4.97 -0.84 14.27
CA TYR A 56 4.25 -2.10 14.05
C TYR A 56 2.92 -2.16 14.80
N GLN A 57 2.87 -1.63 16.03
CA GLN A 57 1.64 -1.58 16.82
C GLN A 57 0.66 -0.53 16.31
N ALA A 58 1.16 0.65 15.90
CA ALA A 58 0.36 1.69 15.28
C ALA A 58 -0.22 1.25 13.92
N THR A 59 0.58 0.52 13.15
CA THR A 59 0.29 0.08 11.79
C THR A 59 0.39 -1.44 11.71
N LYS A 60 -0.61 -2.14 12.27
CA LYS A 60 -0.64 -3.61 12.23
C LYS A 60 -0.67 -4.11 10.77
N PRO A 61 0.22 -5.04 10.36
CA PRO A 61 0.25 -5.55 8.98
C PRO A 61 -1.10 -6.11 8.51
N HIS A 62 -1.85 -6.78 9.40
CA HIS A 62 -3.17 -7.31 9.04
C HIS A 62 -4.16 -6.19 8.63
N SER A 63 -4.06 -5.02 9.27
CA SER A 63 -4.92 -3.88 8.97
C SER A 63 -4.62 -3.33 7.59
N LEU A 64 -3.34 -3.33 7.18
CA LEU A 64 -2.93 -2.95 5.83
C LEU A 64 -3.42 -3.95 4.79
N VAL A 65 -3.33 -5.26 5.06
CA VAL A 65 -3.88 -6.31 4.18
C VAL A 65 -5.38 -6.13 4.00
N LEU A 66 -6.12 -5.89 5.09
CA LEU A 66 -7.56 -5.64 5.04
C LEU A 66 -7.88 -4.38 4.23
N ASN A 67 -7.08 -3.33 4.37
CA ASN A 67 -7.23 -2.09 3.60
C ASN A 67 -7.07 -2.35 2.09
N VAL A 68 -6.04 -3.10 1.69
CA VAL A 68 -5.82 -3.51 0.30
C VAL A 68 -7.01 -4.32 -0.22
N TYR A 69 -7.43 -5.33 0.54
CA TYR A 69 -8.54 -6.20 0.16
C TYR A 69 -9.82 -5.40 -0.07
N ASN A 70 -10.21 -4.54 0.88
CA ASN A 70 -11.40 -3.73 0.78
C ASN A 70 -11.36 -2.77 -0.42
N ARG A 71 -10.20 -2.13 -0.67
CA ARG A 71 -10.07 -1.20 -1.80
C ARG A 71 -10.18 -1.91 -3.14
N LEU A 72 -9.58 -3.09 -3.28
CA LEU A 72 -9.66 -3.89 -4.50
C LEU A 72 -11.06 -4.50 -4.72
N GLY A 73 -11.86 -4.67 -3.67
CA GLY A 73 -13.17 -5.31 -3.73
C GLY A 73 -14.30 -4.45 -4.32
N TYR A 74 -14.14 -3.11 -4.39
CA TYR A 74 -15.17 -2.21 -4.91
C TYR A 74 -14.62 -1.31 -6.01
N ASP A 75 -15.31 -1.26 -7.15
CA ASP A 75 -14.88 -0.50 -8.33
C ASP A 75 -14.55 0.97 -8.02
N ALA A 76 -15.39 1.62 -7.21
CA ALA A 76 -15.23 3.03 -6.84
C ALA A 76 -13.98 3.32 -5.99
N THR A 77 -13.39 2.31 -5.36
CA THR A 77 -12.19 2.45 -4.52
C THR A 77 -11.00 1.67 -5.05
N ASN A 78 -11.16 1.00 -6.19
CA ASN A 78 -10.18 0.08 -6.73
C ASN A 78 -9.09 0.84 -7.52
N PRO A 79 -7.87 0.94 -6.98
CA PRO A 79 -6.82 1.71 -7.62
C PRO A 79 -6.24 1.01 -8.85
N LEU A 80 -6.40 -0.31 -8.97
CA LEU A 80 -6.02 -1.07 -10.17
C LEU A 80 -6.96 -0.75 -11.33
N LEU A 81 -8.28 -0.79 -11.11
CA LEU A 81 -9.25 -0.41 -12.13
C LEU A 81 -9.03 1.04 -12.58
N ALA A 82 -8.87 1.94 -11.61
CA ALA A 82 -8.55 3.34 -11.89
C ALA A 82 -7.28 3.53 -12.74
N ALA A 83 -6.23 2.72 -12.50
CA ALA A 83 -5.01 2.78 -13.27
C ALA A 83 -5.16 2.15 -14.67
N MET A 84 -5.96 1.09 -14.81
CA MET A 84 -6.24 0.46 -16.10
C MET A 84 -7.08 1.35 -17.01
N ASP A 85 -8.05 2.08 -16.44
CA ASP A 85 -8.87 3.04 -17.17
C ASP A 85 -8.07 4.25 -17.68
N ALA A 86 -7.03 4.63 -16.93
CA ALA A 86 -6.12 5.72 -17.32
C ALA A 86 -5.12 5.31 -18.42
N ASP A 87 -4.84 4.02 -18.61
CA ASP A 87 -3.94 3.50 -19.65
C ASP A 87 -4.60 2.32 -20.44
N PRO A 88 -5.66 2.61 -21.22
CA PRO A 88 -6.45 1.59 -21.89
C PRO A 88 -5.67 0.81 -22.97
N LEU A 89 -4.58 1.37 -23.49
CA LEU A 89 -3.73 0.73 -24.49
C LEU A 89 -2.73 -0.27 -23.87
N ARG A 90 -2.51 -0.22 -22.56
CA ARG A 90 -1.51 -1.04 -21.86
C ARG A 90 -2.07 -1.72 -20.61
N THR A 91 -3.38 -1.96 -20.57
CA THR A 91 -4.10 -2.58 -19.44
C THR A 91 -3.41 -3.82 -18.88
N ARG A 92 -2.90 -4.72 -19.73
CA ARG A 92 -2.14 -5.91 -19.28
C ARG A 92 -0.84 -5.55 -18.56
N LYS A 93 -0.07 -4.62 -19.11
CA LYS A 93 1.19 -4.15 -18.49
C LYS A 93 0.88 -3.46 -17.15
N THR A 94 -0.15 -2.63 -17.11
CA THR A 94 -0.63 -1.98 -15.88
C THR A 94 -1.02 -3.00 -14.83
N PHE A 95 -1.82 -4.01 -15.21
CA PHE A 95 -2.19 -5.11 -14.32
C PHE A 95 -0.96 -5.85 -13.77
N ASP A 96 0.00 -6.21 -14.62
CA ASP A 96 1.20 -6.93 -14.20
C ASP A 96 2.05 -6.09 -13.22
N THR A 97 2.18 -4.78 -13.47
CA THR A 97 2.84 -3.85 -12.54
C THR A 97 2.13 -3.81 -11.19
N TRP A 98 0.81 -3.66 -11.19
CA TRP A 98 0.01 -3.63 -9.96
C TRP A 98 0.07 -4.95 -9.18
N LYS A 99 -0.03 -6.08 -9.88
CA LYS A 99 0.12 -7.42 -9.30
C LYS A 99 1.48 -7.55 -8.62
N LYS A 100 2.56 -7.10 -9.28
CA LYS A 100 3.90 -7.10 -8.69
C LYS A 100 3.97 -6.22 -7.44
N THR A 101 3.41 -5.01 -7.49
CA THR A 101 3.36 -4.08 -6.35
C THR A 101 2.63 -4.69 -5.16
N ILE A 102 1.44 -5.24 -5.37
CA ILE A 102 0.63 -5.86 -4.31
C ILE A 102 1.35 -7.09 -3.73
N ASN A 103 1.94 -7.95 -4.59
CA ASN A 103 2.68 -9.11 -4.11
C ASN A 103 3.90 -8.71 -3.26
N ASN A 104 4.66 -7.69 -3.68
CA ASN A 104 5.79 -7.18 -2.93
C ASN A 104 5.34 -6.62 -1.57
N LEU A 105 4.27 -5.83 -1.57
CA LEU A 105 3.66 -5.29 -0.36
C LEU A 105 3.26 -6.42 0.61
N LEU A 106 2.50 -7.42 0.15
CA LEU A 106 2.09 -8.55 0.98
C LEU A 106 3.31 -9.32 1.52
N GLY A 107 4.33 -9.51 0.69
CA GLY A 107 5.60 -10.10 1.11
C GLY A 107 6.27 -9.31 2.24
N MET A 108 6.39 -8.00 2.10
CA MET A 108 6.93 -7.11 3.13
C MET A 108 6.14 -7.23 4.44
N LEU A 109 4.81 -7.17 4.37
CA LEU A 109 3.94 -7.26 5.55
C LEU A 109 4.07 -8.60 6.29
N ILE A 110 4.19 -9.71 5.56
CA ILE A 110 4.43 -11.04 6.14
C ILE A 110 5.81 -11.10 6.81
N ILE A 111 6.84 -10.55 6.15
CA ILE A 111 8.19 -10.49 6.71
C ILE A 111 8.20 -9.65 7.98
N SER A 112 7.58 -8.46 7.98
CA SER A 112 7.48 -7.60 9.16
C SER A 112 6.75 -8.30 10.31
N GLN A 113 5.69 -9.06 10.03
CA GLN A 113 4.99 -9.85 11.06
C GLN A 113 5.90 -10.92 11.68
N LYS A 114 6.63 -11.67 10.85
CA LYS A 114 7.58 -12.68 11.35
C LYS A 114 8.72 -12.05 12.13
N PHE A 115 9.23 -10.91 11.65
CA PHE A 115 10.29 -10.18 12.29
C PHE A 115 9.87 -9.66 13.68
N TYR A 116 8.67 -9.09 13.78
CA TYR A 116 8.10 -8.65 15.05
C TYR A 116 7.98 -9.80 16.06
N LYS A 117 7.48 -10.96 15.63
CA LYS A 117 7.41 -12.17 16.48
C LYS A 117 8.78 -12.60 16.99
N GLY A 118 9.77 -12.69 16.09
CA GLY A 118 11.14 -13.03 16.46
C GLY A 118 11.77 -12.06 17.46
N LEU A 119 11.49 -10.74 17.36
CA LEU A 119 11.94 -9.73 18.32
C LEU A 119 11.29 -9.84 19.71
N ASN A 120 10.19 -10.59 19.83
CA ASN A 120 9.47 -10.81 21.09
C ASN A 120 9.61 -12.26 21.61
N GLY A 121 10.39 -13.11 20.93
CA GLY A 121 10.60 -14.50 21.32
C GLY A 121 9.43 -15.43 21.02
N GLU A 122 8.58 -15.07 20.05
CA GLU A 122 7.46 -15.89 19.53
C GLU A 122 7.81 -16.67 18.26
#